data_AF-A0A241V7A2-F1
#
_entry.id   AF-A0A241V7A2-F1
#
_cell.length_a   1.000
_cell.length_b   1.000
_cell.length_c   1.000
_cell.angle_alpha   90.00
_cell.angle_beta   90.00
_cell.angle_gamma   90.00
#
_symmetry.space_group_name_H-M   'P 1'
#
loop_
_entity.id
_entity.type
_entity.pdbx_description
1 polymer ?
#
loop_
_entity_poly.entity_id
_entity_poly.type
_entity_poly.pdbx_seq_one_letter_code
_entity_poly.pdbx_strand_id
1 'polypeptide(L)'
;MNAQVKIEKQFKKVVPNGRAQVAHFISVLDILLYACHATQAFTVDDIHQNVSNKSRRTVYLTMISLVAEGLLERVPNSVHYYLPTEFAKDLLNTHGEIVK
;
A
#
# COMPACT_ATOMS: atom_id res chain seq x y z
N MET A 1 -30.92 -26.62 -17.18
CA MET A 1 -30.13 -25.44 -16.74
C MET A 1 -29.04 -25.21 -17.78
N ASN A 2 -29.09 -24.10 -18.50
CA ASN A 2 -28.40 -23.92 -19.80
C ASN A 2 -26.90 -23.63 -19.61
N ALA A 3 -26.03 -24.27 -20.41
CA ALA A 3 -24.57 -24.20 -20.26
C ALA A 3 -24.02 -22.76 -20.35
N GLN A 4 -24.68 -21.89 -21.13
CA GLN A 4 -24.36 -20.46 -21.23
C GLN A 4 -24.50 -19.71 -19.89
N VAL A 5 -25.49 -20.04 -19.06
CA VAL A 5 -25.70 -19.40 -17.74
C VAL A 5 -24.59 -19.78 -16.75
N LYS A 6 -23.98 -20.95 -16.93
CA LYS A 6 -22.86 -21.42 -16.10
C LYS A 6 -21.54 -20.73 -16.49
N ILE A 7 -21.36 -20.48 -17.79
CA ILE A 7 -20.20 -19.76 -18.34
C ILE A 7 -20.24 -18.27 -17.93
N GLU A 8 -21.38 -17.58 -18.07
CA GLU A 8 -21.50 -16.18 -17.64
C GLU A 8 -21.27 -15.98 -16.13
N LYS A 9 -21.71 -16.94 -15.28
CA LYS A 9 -21.44 -16.91 -13.84
C LYS A 9 -19.97 -17.17 -13.49
N GLN A 10 -19.23 -17.89 -14.33
CA GLN A 10 -17.79 -18.10 -14.14
C GLN A 10 -16.96 -16.89 -14.59
N PHE A 11 -17.36 -16.20 -15.66
CA PHE A 11 -16.68 -14.97 -16.10
C PHE A 11 -16.96 -13.75 -15.20
N LYS A 12 -18.12 -13.68 -14.55
CA LYS A 12 -18.38 -12.66 -13.50
C LYS A 12 -17.56 -12.83 -12.22
N LYS A 13 -16.81 -13.93 -12.08
CA LYS A 13 -16.05 -14.26 -10.86
C LYS A 13 -14.62 -13.72 -10.82
N VAL A 14 -14.09 -13.15 -11.91
CA VAL A 14 -12.65 -12.80 -12.01
C VAL A 14 -12.42 -11.44 -12.68
N VAL A 15 -13.28 -10.47 -12.40
CA VAL A 15 -12.92 -9.06 -12.60
C VAL A 15 -12.88 -8.45 -11.21
N PRO A 16 -11.70 -8.03 -10.70
CA PRO A 16 -11.64 -7.25 -9.47
C PRO A 16 -12.64 -6.11 -9.63
N ASN A 17 -13.56 -5.98 -8.68
CA ASN A 17 -14.52 -4.89 -8.68
C ASN A 17 -13.71 -3.59 -8.80
N GLY A 18 -13.79 -2.87 -9.93
CA GLY A 18 -12.86 -1.77 -10.23
C GLY A 18 -12.80 -0.73 -9.11
N ARG A 19 -13.92 -0.55 -8.39
CA ARG A 19 -13.98 0.28 -7.18
C ARG A 19 -13.09 -0.21 -6.05
N ALA A 20 -13.03 -1.52 -5.82
CA ALA A 20 -12.19 -2.11 -4.78
C ALA A 20 -10.69 -2.02 -5.14
N GLN A 21 -10.36 -2.19 -6.43
CA GLN A 21 -8.98 -2.03 -6.91
C GLN A 21 -8.52 -0.58 -6.76
N VAL A 22 -9.35 0.39 -7.14
CA VAL A 22 -9.06 1.83 -6.95
C VAL A 22 -8.93 2.18 -5.47
N ALA A 23 -9.85 1.70 -4.61
CA ALA A 23 -9.76 1.95 -3.17
C ALA A 23 -8.49 1.34 -2.54
N HIS A 24 -8.06 0.17 -3.03
CA HIS A 24 -6.81 -0.44 -2.59
C HIS A 24 -5.60 0.38 -3.05
N PHE A 25 -5.58 0.79 -4.32
CA PHE A 25 -4.53 1.64 -4.88
C PHE A 25 -4.38 2.96 -4.11
N ILE A 26 -5.49 3.67 -3.85
CA ILE A 26 -5.50 4.92 -3.05
C ILE A 26 -4.93 4.65 -1.66
N SER A 27 -5.37 3.58 -0.99
CA SER A 27 -4.86 3.23 0.34
C SER A 27 -3.36 2.92 0.36
N VAL A 28 -2.81 2.38 -0.72
CA VAL A 28 -1.36 2.15 -0.85
C VAL A 28 -0.62 3.49 -1.05
N LEU A 29 -1.14 4.34 -1.94
CA LEU A 29 -0.56 5.67 -2.19
C LEU A 29 -0.56 6.55 -0.94
N ASP A 30 -1.65 6.58 -0.17
CA ASP A 30 -1.73 7.37 1.07
C ASP A 30 -0.61 6.99 2.05
N ILE A 31 -0.34 5.69 2.19
CA ILE A 31 0.73 5.17 3.06
C ILE A 31 2.11 5.56 2.52
N LEU A 32 2.34 5.40 1.21
CA LEU A 32 3.64 5.72 0.61
C LEU A 32 3.94 7.23 0.63
N LEU A 33 2.92 8.07 0.41
CA LEU A 33 3.05 9.52 0.50
C LEU A 33 3.41 9.95 1.93
N TYR A 34 2.71 9.41 2.94
CA TYR A 34 3.08 9.63 4.34
C TYR A 34 4.52 9.16 4.61
N ALA A 35 4.85 7.92 4.21
CA ALA A 35 6.14 7.31 4.49
C ALA A 35 7.30 8.14 3.90
N CYS A 36 7.20 8.57 2.64
CA CYS A 36 8.28 9.28 1.95
C CYS A 36 8.47 10.73 2.42
N HIS A 37 7.51 11.29 3.15
CA HIS A 37 7.61 12.61 3.78
C HIS A 37 7.82 12.53 5.31
N ALA A 38 7.79 11.33 5.90
CA ALA A 38 8.05 11.15 7.30
C ALA A 38 9.51 11.51 7.61
N THR A 39 9.72 12.41 8.56
CA THR A 39 11.06 12.84 8.99
C THR A 39 11.74 11.86 9.95
N GLN A 40 11.00 10.82 10.38
CA GLN A 40 11.46 9.79 11.30
C GLN A 40 10.80 8.45 10.99
N ALA A 41 11.36 7.37 11.53
CA ALA A 41 10.75 6.05 11.40
C ALA A 41 9.34 6.03 12.02
N PHE A 42 8.44 5.29 11.40
CA PHE A 42 7.02 5.25 11.77
C PHE A 42 6.54 3.83 11.99
N THR A 43 5.39 3.70 12.64
CA THR A 43 4.79 2.42 13.03
C THR A 43 3.47 2.18 12.31
N VAL A 44 2.95 0.97 12.45
CA VAL A 44 1.59 0.61 12.03
C VAL A 44 0.54 1.50 12.71
N ASP A 45 0.78 1.90 13.96
CA ASP A 45 -0.16 2.72 14.71
C ASP A 45 -0.21 4.15 14.19
N ASP A 46 0.93 4.72 13.78
CA ASP A 46 0.96 6.05 13.16
C ASP A 46 0.11 6.10 11.89
N ILE A 47 0.22 5.05 11.05
CA ILE A 47 -0.59 4.93 9.83
C ILE A 47 -2.08 4.73 10.15
N HIS A 48 -2.40 3.85 11.11
CA HIS A 48 -3.78 3.58 11.48
C HIS A 48 -4.49 4.81 12.09
N GLN A 49 -3.75 5.63 12.85
CA GLN A 49 -4.33 6.79 13.52
C GLN A 49 -4.42 8.02 12.61
N ASN A 50 -3.45 8.21 11.70
CA ASN A 50 -3.31 9.48 10.98
C ASN A 50 -3.53 9.40 9.47
N VAL A 51 -3.48 8.21 8.86
CA VAL A 51 -3.46 8.06 7.39
C VAL A 51 -4.62 7.19 6.89
N SER A 52 -4.92 6.09 7.58
CA SER A 52 -5.83 5.06 7.07
C SER A 52 -7.02 4.81 8.00
N ASN A 53 -8.23 4.87 7.44
CA ASN A 53 -9.46 4.45 8.14
C ASN A 53 -9.66 2.93 8.19
N LYS A 54 -8.69 2.14 7.70
CA LYS A 54 -8.75 0.67 7.71
C LYS A 54 -8.43 0.13 9.10
N SER A 55 -8.79 -1.14 9.33
CA SER A 55 -8.41 -1.82 10.57
C SER A 55 -6.89 -1.88 10.72
N ARG A 56 -6.39 -1.81 11.96
CA ARG A 56 -4.96 -1.97 12.27
C ARG A 56 -4.35 -3.22 11.63
N ARG A 57 -5.10 -4.33 11.59
CA ARG A 57 -4.66 -5.57 10.93
C ARG A 57 -4.47 -5.40 9.43
N THR A 58 -5.39 -4.70 8.76
CA THR A 58 -5.29 -4.41 7.32
C THR A 58 -4.08 -3.54 7.04
N VAL A 59 -3.89 -2.47 7.83
CA VAL A 59 -2.71 -1.59 7.72
C VAL A 59 -1.42 -2.41 7.87
N TYR A 60 -1.34 -3.25 8.90
CA TYR A 60 -0.19 -4.13 9.10
C TYR A 60 0.10 -5.01 7.87
N LEU A 61 -0.92 -5.68 7.31
CA LEU A 61 -0.74 -6.52 6.13
C LEU A 61 -0.29 -5.72 4.91
N THR A 62 -0.82 -4.51 4.71
CA THR A 62 -0.39 -3.61 3.64
C THR A 62 1.08 -3.22 3.83
N MET A 63 1.49 -2.84 5.04
CA MET A 63 2.90 -2.50 5.32
C MET A 63 3.84 -3.67 5.07
N ILE A 64 3.46 -4.91 5.41
CA ILE A 64 4.25 -6.10 5.08
C ILE A 64 4.38 -6.30 3.56
N SER A 65 3.30 -6.08 2.80
CA SER A 65 3.33 -6.16 1.33
C SER A 65 4.32 -5.14 0.76
N LEU A 66 4.27 -3.90 1.25
CA LEU A 66 5.17 -2.83 0.82
C LEU A 66 6.65 -3.12 1.14
N VAL A 67 6.92 -3.82 2.25
CA VAL A 67 8.28 -4.32 2.53
C VAL A 67 8.69 -5.41 1.54
N ALA A 68 7.80 -6.36 1.24
CA ALA A 68 8.07 -7.42 0.27
C ALA A 68 8.27 -6.87 -1.16
N GLU A 69 7.64 -5.75 -1.48
CA GLU A 69 7.75 -5.03 -2.74
C GLU A 69 8.98 -4.09 -2.78
N GLY A 70 9.74 -3.97 -1.70
CA GLY A 70 10.95 -3.12 -1.63
C GLY A 70 10.67 -1.62 -1.55
N LEU A 71 9.44 -1.23 -1.20
CA LEU A 71 9.02 0.17 -1.06
C LEU A 71 9.19 0.68 0.38
N LEU A 72 9.10 -0.22 1.35
CA LEU A 72 9.42 0.06 2.74
C LEU A 72 10.51 -0.88 3.23
N GLU A 73 11.20 -0.48 4.29
CA GLU A 73 12.11 -1.33 5.03
C GLU A 73 11.82 -1.26 6.54
N ARG A 74 12.19 -2.32 7.26
CA ARG A 74 12.11 -2.33 8.72
C ARG A 74 13.41 -1.78 9.29
N VAL A 75 13.30 -0.93 10.31
CA VAL A 75 14.47 -0.42 11.01
C VAL A 75 15.24 -1.60 11.63
N PRO A 76 16.58 -1.68 11.47
CA PRO A 76 17.39 -2.72 12.09
C PRO A 76 17.14 -2.78 13.60
N ASN A 77 17.04 -4.00 14.13
CA ASN A 77 16.75 -4.26 15.55
C ASN A 77 15.38 -3.79 16.04
N SER A 78 14.44 -3.49 15.13
CA SER A 78 13.04 -3.22 15.47
C SER A 78 12.07 -4.07 14.66
N VAL A 79 11.02 -4.53 15.34
CA VAL A 79 9.86 -5.20 14.71
C VAL A 79 8.67 -4.26 14.51
N HIS A 80 8.79 -2.99 14.92
CA HIS A 80 7.68 -2.04 14.94
C HIS A 80 7.87 -0.84 14.03
N TYR A 81 9.12 -0.45 13.77
CA TYR A 81 9.45 0.75 13.02
C TYR A 81 9.80 0.45 11.56
N TYR A 82 9.35 1.34 10.68
CA TYR A 82 9.51 1.28 9.24
C TYR A 82 10.08 2.60 8.72
N LEU A 83 10.78 2.52 7.59
CA LEU A 83 11.26 3.64 6.81
C LEU A 83 10.89 3.43 5.33
N PRO A 84 10.70 4.50 4.55
CA PRO A 84 10.66 4.38 3.09
C PRO A 84 12.05 3.99 2.57
N THR A 85 12.11 3.16 1.53
CA THR A 85 13.36 2.94 0.79
C THR A 85 13.68 4.16 -0.09
N GLU A 86 14.94 4.32 -0.49
CA GLU A 86 15.30 5.37 -1.47
C GLU A 86 14.56 5.18 -2.80
N PHE A 87 14.34 3.93 -3.23
CA PHE A 87 13.53 3.63 -4.41
C PHE A 87 12.10 4.19 -4.30
N ALA A 88 11.46 4.07 -3.14
CA ALA A 88 10.12 4.64 -2.95
C ALA A 88 10.11 6.17 -2.98
N LYS A 89 11.16 6.81 -2.46
CA LYS A 89 11.32 8.27 -2.50
C LYS A 89 11.55 8.77 -3.93
N ASP A 90 12.39 8.09 -4.69
CA ASP A 90 12.62 8.34 -6.11
C ASP A 90 11.32 8.20 -6.92
N LEU A 91 10.58 7.11 -6.69
CA LEU A 91 9.31 6.83 -7.35
C LEU A 91 8.29 7.95 -7.15
N LEU A 92 8.29 8.58 -5.97
CA LEU A 92 7.39 9.68 -5.61
C LEU A 92 8.03 11.08 -5.77
N ASN A 93 9.23 11.15 -6.34
CA ASN A 93 10.04 12.35 -6.50
C ASN A 93 10.11 13.23 -5.22
N THR A 94 10.23 12.60 -4.05
CA THR A 94 10.22 13.34 -2.77
C THR A 94 11.56 14.00 -2.46
N HIS A 95 12.60 13.74 -3.26
CA HIS A 95 13.85 14.49 -3.25
C HIS A 95 13.73 15.88 -3.90
N GLY A 96 12.66 16.14 -4.67
CA GLY A 96 12.38 17.45 -5.27
C GLY A 96 13.24 17.78 -6.48
N GLU A 97 13.87 16.78 -7.12
CA GLU A 97 14.68 16.99 -8.32
C GLU A 97 13.76 16.99 -9.54
N ILE A 98 13.55 18.18 -10.13
CA ILE A 98 12.96 18.28 -11.47
C ILE A 98 14.10 18.04 -12.46
N VAL A 99 14.20 16.80 -12.96
CA VAL A 99 15.09 16.49 -14.08
C VAL A 99 14.59 17.30 -15.29
N LYS A 100 15.40 18.27 -15.73
CA LYS A 100 15.13 19.11 -16.91
C LYS A 100 15.59 18.43 -18.18
#